data_AF-K6Z7B6-F1
#
_entry.id   AF-K6Z7B6-F1
#
_cell.length_a   1.000
_cell.length_b   1.000
_cell.length_c   1.000
_cell.angle_alpha   90.00
_cell.angle_beta   90.00
_cell.angle_gamma   90.00
#
_symmetry.space_group_name_H-M   'P 1'
#
loop_
_entity.id
_entity.type
_entity.pdbx_description
1 polymer ?
#
loop_
_entity_poly.entity_id
_entity_poly.type
_entity_poly.pdbx_seq_one_letter_code
_entity_poly.pdbx_strand_id
1 'polypeptide(L)'
;MLKTQWADKILDWAQLYMGSLIWTLVMLLVYVLVTKWTLPKIEKKIDESNLKSPEVLRAYHIIRLVVGILTLAVILIAWGIDFSGLLVISTSLITLTGVAFFASWSLLSNITAYFLLLFQTSFRRGNFIRVLDADNYVEGFITEINLFNTKLITEDREIIVYPNNLILTRPSIINPRAKWKTVGKFTDRPEKKTQQIRKK
;
A
#
# COMPACT_ATOMS: atom_id res chain seq x y z
N MET A 1 51.46 11.90 32.88
CA MET A 1 51.78 10.74 32.02
C MET A 1 50.54 9.90 31.61
N LEU A 2 49.28 10.32 31.87
CA LEU A 2 48.07 9.58 31.41
C LEU A 2 47.51 10.03 30.04
N LYS A 3 48.02 11.11 29.45
CA LYS A 3 47.39 11.77 28.29
C LYS A 3 47.73 11.11 26.93
N THR A 4 48.62 10.13 26.88
CA THR A 4 49.09 9.49 25.62
C THR A 4 48.52 8.09 25.40
N GLN A 5 48.14 7.36 26.46
CA GLN A 5 47.71 5.95 26.35
C GLN A 5 46.46 5.72 25.48
N TRP A 6 45.53 6.67 25.45
CA TRP A 6 44.33 6.56 24.60
C TRP A 6 44.64 6.92 23.14
N ALA A 7 45.61 7.81 22.91
CA ALA A 7 46.06 8.21 21.57
C ALA A 7 46.81 7.05 20.90
N ASP A 8 47.68 6.38 21.65
CA ASP A 8 48.43 5.21 21.19
C ASP A 8 47.47 4.06 20.81
N LYS A 9 46.45 3.79 21.65
CA LYS A 9 45.40 2.80 21.35
C LYS A 9 44.60 3.13 20.08
N ILE A 10 44.30 4.40 19.84
CA ILE A 10 43.61 4.84 18.61
C ILE A 10 44.54 4.67 17.41
N LEU A 11 45.83 4.97 17.56
CA LEU A 11 46.83 4.80 16.51
C LEU A 11 46.99 3.32 16.14
N ASP A 12 47.08 2.44 17.14
CA ASP A 12 47.16 0.98 16.95
C ASP A 12 45.90 0.44 16.26
N TRP A 13 44.71 0.89 16.69
CA TRP A 13 43.45 0.56 16.04
C TRP A 13 43.40 1.07 14.58
N ALA A 14 43.82 2.32 14.34
CA ALA A 14 43.81 2.91 13.01
C ALA A 14 44.80 2.19 12.07
N GLN A 15 45.95 1.75 12.58
CA GLN A 15 46.91 0.94 11.84
C GLN A 15 46.33 -0.44 11.51
N LEU A 16 45.65 -1.09 12.47
CA LEU A 16 45.01 -2.38 12.26
C LEU A 16 43.94 -2.33 11.16
N TYR A 17 43.16 -1.25 11.09
CA TYR A 17 42.09 -1.05 10.10
C TYR A 17 42.47 -0.12 8.94
N MET A 18 43.76 0.18 8.75
CA MET A 18 44.23 1.16 7.76
C MET A 18 43.74 0.83 6.34
N GLY A 19 43.72 -0.45 5.97
CA GLY A 19 43.19 -0.92 4.68
C GLY A 19 41.70 -0.61 4.50
N SER A 20 40.86 -0.94 5.49
CA SER A 20 39.41 -0.65 5.47
C SER A 20 39.12 0.85 5.49
N LEU A 21 39.94 1.65 6.19
CA LEU A 21 39.85 3.12 6.21
C LEU A 21 40.17 3.72 4.84
N ILE A 22 41.27 3.29 4.20
CA ILE A 22 41.64 3.74 2.85
C ILE A 22 40.56 3.34 1.84
N TRP A 23 40.07 2.09 1.91
CA TRP A 23 39.00 1.63 1.03
C TRP A 23 37.71 2.44 1.20
N THR A 24 37.32 2.74 2.44
CA THR A 24 36.16 3.58 2.74
C THR A 24 36.32 4.98 2.14
N LEU A 25 37.51 5.57 2.30
CA LEU A 25 37.82 6.89 1.74
C LEU A 25 37.75 6.88 0.22
N VAL A 26 38.33 5.87 -0.44
CA VAL A 26 38.28 5.69 -1.90
C VAL A 26 36.83 5.53 -2.38
N MET A 27 36.03 4.69 -1.71
CA MET A 27 34.63 4.47 -2.07
C MET A 27 33.76 5.70 -1.87
N LEU A 28 33.99 6.48 -0.81
CA LEU A 28 33.32 7.77 -0.62
C LEU A 28 33.72 8.77 -1.71
N LEU A 29 35.00 8.80 -2.10
CA LEU A 29 35.47 9.66 -3.18
C LEU A 29 34.83 9.28 -4.52
N VAL A 30 34.77 7.98 -4.84
CA VAL A 30 34.06 7.46 -6.02
C VAL A 30 32.57 7.82 -5.96
N TYR A 31 31.91 7.66 -4.82
CA TYR A 31 30.51 8.05 -4.66
C TYR A 31 30.28 9.54 -4.89
N VAL A 32 31.11 10.41 -4.31
CA VAL A 32 31.04 11.85 -4.54
C VAL A 32 31.32 12.18 -6.01
N LEU A 33 32.27 11.50 -6.64
CA LEU A 33 32.59 11.70 -8.05
C LEU A 33 31.41 11.31 -8.95
N VAL A 34 30.85 10.12 -8.77
CA VAL A 34 29.68 9.63 -9.51
C VAL A 34 28.48 10.56 -9.30
N THR A 35 28.19 10.93 -8.06
CA THR A 35 27.03 11.77 -7.74
C THR A 35 27.21 13.23 -8.12
N LYS A 36 28.43 13.77 -8.21
CA LYS A 36 28.66 15.14 -8.67
C LYS A 36 28.89 15.25 -10.18
N TRP A 37 29.37 14.21 -10.86
CA TRP A 37 29.76 14.30 -12.27
C TRP A 37 28.78 13.63 -13.23
N THR A 38 28.18 12.51 -12.85
CA THR A 38 27.26 11.75 -13.73
C THR A 38 25.86 12.34 -13.67
N LEU A 39 25.42 12.71 -12.48
CA LEU A 39 24.06 13.15 -12.18
C LEU A 39 23.66 14.50 -12.81
N PRO A 40 24.46 15.59 -12.79
CA PRO A 40 24.10 16.84 -13.46
C PRO A 40 24.19 16.78 -14.99
N LYS A 41 24.94 15.81 -15.55
CA LYS A 41 24.95 15.57 -17.02
C LYS A 41 23.63 14.96 -17.50
N ILE A 42 22.97 14.18 -16.66
CA ILE A 42 21.64 13.62 -16.92
C ILE A 42 20.60 14.75 -16.86
N GLU A 43 20.66 15.61 -15.85
CA GLU A 43 19.79 16.80 -15.72
C GLU A 43 19.93 17.75 -16.92
N LYS A 44 21.17 18.06 -17.33
CA LYS A 44 21.44 18.93 -18.49
C LYS A 44 20.91 18.35 -19.82
N LYS A 45 21.06 17.04 -20.05
CA LYS A 45 20.51 16.37 -21.24
C LYS A 45 18.99 16.32 -21.26
N ILE A 46 18.35 16.34 -20.09
CA ILE A 46 16.89 16.32 -19.96
C ILE A 46 16.32 17.73 -20.16
N ASP A 47 17.01 18.76 -19.67
CA ASP A 47 16.67 20.16 -19.94
C ASP A 47 16.79 20.51 -21.44
N GLU A 48 17.79 19.97 -22.14
CA GLU A 48 17.97 20.16 -23.60
C GLU A 48 16.91 19.43 -24.45
N SER A 49 16.17 18.47 -23.89
CA SER A 49 15.21 17.63 -24.62
C SER A 49 13.73 17.97 -24.38
N ASN A 50 13.41 19.11 -23.74
CA ASN A 50 12.03 19.54 -23.40
C ASN A 50 11.26 18.56 -22.47
N LEU A 51 11.94 17.62 -21.84
CA LEU A 51 11.36 16.64 -20.91
C LEU A 51 11.41 17.14 -19.46
N LYS A 52 10.94 18.36 -19.20
CA LYS A 52 10.82 18.91 -17.84
C LYS A 52 9.61 18.29 -17.10
N SER A 53 9.59 16.97 -16.95
CA SER A 53 8.56 16.28 -16.18
C SER A 53 9.03 16.07 -14.73
N PRO A 54 8.16 16.29 -13.73
CA PRO A 54 8.43 15.95 -12.31
C PRO A 54 8.88 14.50 -12.08
N GLU A 55 8.60 13.63 -13.04
CA GLU A 55 8.97 12.21 -13.06
C GLU A 55 10.47 12.00 -13.20
N VAL A 56 11.16 12.83 -14.00
CA VAL A 56 12.62 12.77 -14.15
C VAL A 56 13.32 13.11 -12.84
N LEU A 57 12.84 14.14 -12.14
CA LEU A 57 13.40 14.54 -10.86
C LEU A 57 13.18 13.46 -9.79
N ARG A 58 12.06 12.73 -9.83
CA ARG A 58 11.84 11.56 -8.97
C ARG A 58 12.78 10.41 -9.32
N ALA A 59 12.94 10.10 -10.61
CA ALA A 59 13.87 9.07 -11.08
C ALA A 59 15.31 9.38 -10.63
N TYR A 60 15.72 10.66 -10.68
CA TYR A 60 17.00 11.12 -10.16
C TYR A 60 17.19 10.81 -8.67
N HIS A 61 16.20 11.13 -7.83
CA HIS A 61 16.27 10.86 -6.39
C HIS A 61 16.35 9.35 -6.11
N ILE A 62 15.60 8.54 -6.86
CA ILE A 62 15.64 7.07 -6.75
C ILE A 62 17.03 6.54 -7.14
N ILE A 63 17.58 6.98 -8.28
CA ILE A 63 18.92 6.56 -8.73
C ILE A 63 19.98 6.95 -7.70
N ARG A 64 19.94 8.18 -7.17
CA ARG A 64 20.87 8.64 -6.13
C ARG A 64 20.77 7.79 -4.86
N LEU A 65 19.55 7.45 -4.44
CA LEU A 65 19.30 6.59 -3.28
C LEU A 65 19.86 5.19 -3.52
N VAL A 66 19.63 4.60 -4.69
CA VAL A 66 20.17 3.28 -5.06
C VAL A 66 21.70 3.28 -5.06
N VAL A 67 22.33 4.28 -5.68
CA VAL A 67 23.80 4.42 -5.71
C VAL A 67 24.36 4.60 -4.30
N GLY A 68 23.67 5.35 -3.43
CA GLY A 68 24.02 5.49 -2.02
C GLY A 68 23.97 4.17 -1.26
N ILE A 69 22.89 3.39 -1.42
CA ILE A 69 22.73 2.08 -0.79
C ILE A 69 23.82 1.11 -1.27
N LEU A 70 24.12 1.08 -2.56
CA LEU A 70 25.17 0.21 -3.12
C LEU A 70 26.56 0.58 -2.61
N THR A 71 26.87 1.88 -2.55
CA THR A 71 28.16 2.34 -2.01
C THR A 71 28.29 1.96 -0.54
N LEU A 72 27.23 2.16 0.24
CA LEU A 72 27.20 1.76 1.65
C LEU A 72 27.43 0.26 1.78
N ALA A 73 26.74 -0.57 0.99
CA ALA A 73 26.92 -2.01 1.00
C ALA A 73 28.38 -2.42 0.71
N VAL A 74 29.02 -1.83 -0.31
CA VAL A 74 30.42 -2.11 -0.65
C VAL A 74 31.39 -1.68 0.47
N ILE A 75 31.12 -0.58 1.15
CA ILE A 75 31.89 -0.16 2.33
C ILE A 75 31.74 -1.22 3.43
N LEU A 76 30.52 -1.64 3.75
CA LEU A 76 30.25 -2.64 4.79
C LEU A 76 30.94 -4.00 4.51
N ILE A 77 31.08 -4.40 3.23
CA ILE A 77 31.88 -5.58 2.83
C ILE A 77 33.35 -5.42 3.24
N ALA A 78 33.95 -4.26 2.99
CA ALA A 78 35.35 -4.01 3.33
C ALA A 78 35.61 -3.89 4.84
N TRP A 79 34.57 -3.66 5.63
CA TRP A 79 34.60 -3.74 7.09
C TRP A 79 34.35 -5.17 7.62
N GLY A 80 34.19 -6.15 6.73
CA GLY A 80 34.02 -7.56 7.11
C GLY A 80 32.68 -7.84 7.79
N ILE A 81 31.67 -7.01 7.56
CA ILE A 81 30.33 -7.27 8.08
C ILE A 81 29.79 -8.53 7.41
N ASP A 82 29.35 -9.49 8.23
CA ASP A 82 28.69 -10.69 7.73
C ASP A 82 27.31 -10.35 7.17
N PHE A 83 27.25 -10.26 5.84
CA PHE A 83 25.99 -10.05 5.10
C PHE A 83 25.00 -11.17 5.35
N SER A 84 25.46 -12.37 5.71
CA SER A 84 24.59 -13.50 6.02
C SER A 84 23.75 -13.19 7.27
N GLY A 85 24.39 -12.74 8.36
CA GLY A 85 23.69 -12.28 9.56
C GLY A 85 22.75 -11.11 9.32
N LEU A 86 23.16 -10.11 8.52
CA LEU A 86 22.32 -8.96 8.19
C LEU A 86 21.09 -9.37 7.35
N LEU A 87 21.26 -10.28 6.40
CA LEU A 87 20.19 -10.82 5.57
C LEU A 87 19.19 -11.61 6.42
N VAL A 88 19.66 -12.44 7.36
CA VAL A 88 18.79 -13.20 8.26
C VAL A 88 17.93 -12.30 9.14
N ILE A 89 18.50 -11.23 9.70
CA ILE A 89 17.75 -10.25 10.49
C ILE A 89 16.73 -9.51 9.60
N SER A 90 17.15 -9.11 8.40
CA SER A 90 16.28 -8.41 7.45
C SER A 90 15.11 -9.27 6.98
N THR A 91 15.36 -10.54 6.63
CA THR A 91 14.30 -11.48 6.23
C THR A 91 13.36 -11.76 7.39
N SER A 92 13.87 -11.86 8.62
CA SER A 92 13.05 -12.06 9.81
C SER A 92 12.14 -10.85 10.06
N LEU A 93 12.66 -9.63 9.93
CA LEU A 93 11.90 -8.40 10.09
C LEU A 93 10.83 -8.24 8.99
N ILE A 94 11.19 -8.53 7.74
CA ILE A 94 10.25 -8.53 6.60
C ILE A 94 9.16 -9.57 6.82
N THR A 95 9.52 -10.77 7.26
CA THR A 95 8.57 -11.86 7.53
C THR A 95 7.61 -11.47 8.65
N LEU A 96 8.14 -10.97 9.77
CA LEU A 96 7.33 -10.49 10.90
C LEU A 96 6.37 -9.37 10.47
N THR A 97 6.89 -8.40 9.73
CA THR A 97 6.09 -7.27 9.21
C THR A 97 5.01 -7.77 8.24
N GLY A 98 5.35 -8.69 7.34
CA GLY A 98 4.41 -9.32 6.43
C GLY A 98 3.28 -10.02 7.18
N VAL A 99 3.60 -10.83 8.18
CA VAL A 99 2.61 -11.53 9.02
C VAL A 99 1.71 -10.54 9.78
N ALA A 100 2.28 -9.46 10.33
CA ALA A 100 1.51 -8.42 11.02
C ALA A 100 0.52 -7.70 10.07
N PHE A 101 0.92 -7.43 8.84
CA PHE A 101 0.03 -6.86 7.82
C PHE A 101 -1.08 -7.84 7.41
N PHE A 102 -0.77 -9.13 7.26
CA PHE A 102 -1.78 -10.15 6.99
C PHE A 102 -2.83 -10.23 8.10
N ALA A 103 -2.42 -10.14 9.37
CA ALA A 103 -3.36 -10.10 10.49
C ALA A 103 -4.32 -8.90 10.43
N SER A 104 -3.87 -7.78 9.84
CA SER A 104 -4.66 -6.55 9.70
C SER A 104 -5.37 -6.40 8.36
N TRP A 105 -5.34 -7.42 7.49
CA TRP A 105 -5.85 -7.35 6.12
C TRP A 105 -7.32 -6.92 6.04
N SER A 106 -8.16 -7.41 6.96
CA SER A 106 -9.58 -7.07 7.00
C SER A 106 -9.82 -5.58 7.24
N LEU A 107 -9.00 -4.95 8.10
CA LEU A 107 -9.09 -3.51 8.39
C LEU A 107 -8.72 -2.70 7.15
N LEU A 108 -7.59 -3.03 6.54
CA LEU A 108 -7.09 -2.36 5.35
C LEU A 108 -8.04 -2.52 4.16
N SER A 109 -8.64 -3.70 4.00
CA SER A 109 -9.63 -4.00 2.96
C SER A 109 -10.89 -3.14 3.11
N ASN A 110 -11.40 -2.97 4.34
CA ASN A 110 -12.56 -2.12 4.60
C ASN A 110 -12.25 -0.62 4.40
N ILE A 111 -11.08 -0.15 4.83
CA ILE A 111 -10.64 1.23 4.61
C ILE A 111 -10.48 1.52 3.10
N THR A 112 -9.83 0.61 2.37
CA THR A 112 -9.67 0.76 0.92
C THR A 112 -11.03 0.76 0.23
N ALA A 113 -11.94 -0.12 0.66
CA ALA A 113 -13.30 -0.19 0.14
C ALA A 113 -14.11 1.08 0.42
N TYR A 114 -13.95 1.70 1.59
CA TYR A 114 -14.57 2.99 1.92
C TYR A 114 -14.25 4.05 0.87
N PHE A 115 -12.96 4.26 0.55
CA PHE A 115 -12.57 5.25 -0.44
C PHE A 115 -13.13 4.93 -1.83
N LEU A 116 -13.08 3.65 -2.24
CA LEU A 116 -13.64 3.23 -3.53
C LEU A 116 -15.16 3.50 -3.62
N LEU A 117 -15.92 3.18 -2.56
CA LEU A 117 -17.36 3.42 -2.50
C LEU A 117 -17.69 4.92 -2.56
N LEU A 118 -16.90 5.78 -1.89
CA LEU A 118 -17.10 7.23 -1.93
C LEU A 118 -16.95 7.83 -3.33
N PHE A 119 -16.00 7.32 -4.13
CA PHE A 119 -15.80 7.78 -5.50
C PHE A 119 -16.85 7.24 -6.48
N GLN A 120 -17.56 6.16 -6.13
CA GLN A 120 -18.59 5.59 -6.98
C GLN A 120 -19.95 6.29 -6.80
N THR A 121 -20.43 6.92 -7.86
CA THR A 121 -21.74 7.60 -7.86
C THR A 121 -22.91 6.68 -7.56
N SER A 122 -22.76 5.39 -7.88
CA SER A 122 -23.75 4.35 -7.66
C SER A 122 -23.97 4.00 -6.18
N PHE A 123 -22.96 4.19 -5.32
CA PHE A 123 -23.04 3.89 -3.89
C PHE A 123 -23.17 5.15 -3.04
N ARG A 124 -23.93 6.13 -3.53
CA ARG A 124 -24.20 7.35 -2.79
C ARG A 124 -25.33 7.16 -1.78
N ARG A 125 -25.30 7.97 -0.72
CA ARG A 125 -26.40 8.10 0.23
C ARG A 125 -27.71 8.35 -0.51
N GLY A 126 -28.76 7.65 -0.12
CA GLY A 126 -30.10 7.72 -0.69
C GLY A 126 -30.37 6.68 -1.80
N ASN A 127 -29.35 6.04 -2.37
CA ASN A 127 -29.58 4.97 -3.35
C ASN A 127 -30.06 3.69 -2.67
N PHE A 128 -30.98 2.98 -3.34
CA PHE A 128 -31.42 1.65 -2.92
C PHE A 128 -30.55 0.60 -3.57
N ILE A 129 -29.95 -0.29 -2.77
CA ILE A 129 -29.10 -1.36 -3.29
C ILE A 129 -29.59 -2.73 -2.82
N ARG A 130 -29.39 -3.75 -3.66
CA ARG A 130 -29.51 -5.16 -3.30
C ARG A 130 -28.13 -5.79 -3.40
N VAL A 131 -27.55 -6.19 -2.28
CA VAL A 131 -26.29 -6.94 -2.25
C VAL A 131 -26.61 -8.44 -2.30
N LEU A 132 -25.96 -9.17 -3.21
CA LEU A 132 -26.15 -10.61 -3.42
C LEU A 132 -25.03 -11.38 -2.71
N ASP A 133 -25.36 -12.17 -1.70
CA ASP A 133 -24.40 -12.94 -0.90
C ASP A 133 -24.70 -14.43 -0.96
N ALA A 134 -24.03 -15.13 -1.88
CA ALA A 134 -24.26 -16.55 -2.16
C ALA A 134 -25.76 -16.80 -2.42
N ASP A 135 -26.47 -17.56 -1.58
CA ASP A 135 -27.90 -17.83 -1.71
C ASP A 135 -28.80 -16.79 -1.04
N ASN A 136 -28.21 -15.79 -0.37
CA ASN A 136 -28.89 -14.75 0.38
C ASN A 136 -28.82 -13.40 -0.32
N TYR A 137 -29.65 -12.47 0.13
CA TYR A 137 -29.59 -11.08 -0.28
C TYR A 137 -29.95 -10.15 0.88
N VAL A 138 -29.47 -8.92 0.75
CA VAL A 138 -29.80 -7.82 1.65
C VAL A 138 -30.19 -6.60 0.82
N GLU A 139 -31.31 -5.97 1.18
CA GLU A 139 -31.84 -4.78 0.52
C GLU A 139 -31.98 -3.60 1.47
N GLY A 140 -31.62 -2.40 1.00
CA GLY A 140 -31.86 -1.18 1.76
C GLY A 140 -31.32 0.08 1.09
N PHE A 141 -31.71 1.22 1.65
CA PHE A 141 -31.21 2.54 1.30
C PHE A 141 -29.88 2.82 1.99
N ILE A 142 -28.87 3.22 1.22
CA ILE A 142 -27.59 3.66 1.78
C ILE A 142 -27.82 4.93 2.58
N THR A 143 -27.59 4.88 3.89
CA THR A 143 -27.78 6.03 4.77
C THR A 143 -26.47 6.75 5.01
N GLU A 144 -25.41 5.99 5.27
CA GLU A 144 -24.06 6.51 5.48
C GLU A 144 -23.04 5.45 5.12
N ILE A 145 -21.89 5.89 4.64
CA ILE A 145 -20.70 5.06 4.46
C ILE A 145 -19.71 5.53 5.51
N ASN A 146 -19.34 4.65 6.43
CA ASN A 146 -18.30 4.86 7.43
C ASN A 146 -17.01 4.17 7.01
N LEU A 147 -15.91 4.44 7.71
CA LEU A 147 -14.58 3.91 7.35
C LEU A 147 -14.54 2.38 7.27
N PHE A 148 -15.30 1.67 8.11
CA PHE A 148 -15.27 0.21 8.19
C PHE A 148 -16.54 -0.50 7.70
N ASN A 149 -17.64 0.23 7.58
CA ASN A 149 -18.95 -0.33 7.24
C ASN A 149 -19.85 0.71 6.57
N THR A 150 -20.88 0.24 5.90
CA THR A 150 -21.94 1.04 5.31
C THR A 150 -23.25 0.69 6.01
N LYS A 151 -24.01 1.70 6.42
CA LYS A 151 -25.33 1.50 7.02
C LYS A 151 -26.40 1.55 5.96
N LEU A 152 -27.21 0.50 5.92
CA LEU A 152 -28.39 0.38 5.08
C LEU A 152 -29.63 0.49 5.96
N ILE A 153 -30.60 1.31 5.55
CA ILE A 153 -31.93 1.33 6.17
C ILE A 153 -32.90 0.60 5.26
N THR A 154 -33.56 -0.40 5.82
CA THR A 154 -34.50 -1.26 5.09
C THR A 154 -35.88 -0.60 5.03
N GLU A 155 -36.79 -1.12 4.21
CA GLU A 155 -38.16 -0.58 4.17
C GLU A 155 -38.91 -0.81 5.50
N ASP A 156 -38.54 -1.88 6.21
CA ASP A 156 -39.04 -2.22 7.55
C ASP A 156 -38.40 -1.36 8.66
N ARG A 157 -37.59 -0.35 8.28
CA ARG A 157 -36.86 0.57 9.18
C ARG A 157 -35.81 -0.11 10.06
N GLU A 158 -35.31 -1.26 9.64
CA GLU A 158 -34.17 -1.89 10.29
C GLU A 158 -32.86 -1.25 9.80
N ILE A 159 -31.88 -1.16 10.69
CA ILE A 159 -30.55 -0.64 10.35
C ILE A 159 -29.60 -1.83 10.21
N ILE A 160 -29.12 -2.05 8.99
CA ILE A 160 -28.16 -3.11 8.69
C ILE A 160 -26.77 -2.48 8.54
N VAL A 161 -25.81 -2.95 9.32
CA VAL A 161 -24.41 -2.54 9.25
C VAL A 161 -23.65 -3.57 8.42
N TYR A 162 -23.26 -3.19 7.20
CA TYR A 162 -22.63 -4.12 6.26
C TYR A 162 -21.16 -3.74 6.02
N PRO A 163 -20.18 -4.67 6.14
CA PRO A 163 -18.78 -4.37 5.91
C PRO A 163 -18.51 -3.84 4.50
N ASN A 164 -17.70 -2.79 4.38
CA ASN A 164 -17.45 -2.12 3.10
C ASN A 164 -16.82 -3.06 2.07
N ASN A 165 -15.86 -3.89 2.51
CA ASN A 165 -15.18 -4.82 1.62
C ASN A 165 -16.16 -5.84 1.00
N LEU A 166 -17.19 -6.25 1.74
CA LEU A 166 -18.20 -7.17 1.24
C LEU A 166 -19.11 -6.48 0.21
N ILE A 167 -19.47 -5.20 0.38
CA ILE A 167 -20.26 -4.48 -0.64
C ILE A 167 -19.54 -4.44 -1.98
N LEU A 168 -18.22 -4.23 -1.98
CA LEU A 168 -17.44 -4.16 -3.21
C LEU A 168 -17.12 -5.51 -3.83
N THR A 169 -16.90 -6.54 -3.01
CA THR A 169 -16.52 -7.87 -3.51
C THR A 169 -17.73 -8.70 -3.92
N ARG A 170 -18.92 -8.37 -3.41
CA ARG A 170 -20.17 -9.05 -3.78
C ARG A 170 -20.90 -8.30 -4.89
N PRO A 171 -21.52 -9.02 -5.84
CA PRO A 171 -22.37 -8.39 -6.84
C PRO A 171 -23.52 -7.63 -6.16
N SER A 172 -23.79 -6.42 -6.64
CA SER A 172 -24.91 -5.61 -6.15
C SER A 172 -25.71 -5.02 -7.31
N ILE A 173 -27.01 -4.91 -7.10
CA ILE A 173 -27.96 -4.30 -8.04
C ILE A 173 -28.36 -2.95 -7.47
N ILE A 174 -28.16 -1.89 -8.25
CA ILE A 174 -28.54 -0.53 -7.87
C ILE A 174 -29.95 -0.27 -8.40
N ASN A 175 -30.83 0.24 -7.53
CA ASN A 175 -32.23 0.56 -7.82
C ASN A 175 -32.98 -0.59 -8.56
N PRO A 176 -33.04 -1.80 -7.98
CA PRO A 176 -33.79 -2.92 -8.56
C PRO A 176 -35.25 -2.54 -8.81
N ARG A 177 -35.78 -2.94 -9.98
CA ARG A 177 -37.17 -2.65 -10.39
C ARG A 177 -38.23 -3.34 -9.53
N ALA A 178 -37.90 -4.53 -9.02
CA ALA A 178 -38.76 -5.29 -8.12
C ALA A 178 -38.06 -5.37 -6.77
N LYS A 179 -38.69 -4.83 -5.73
CA LYS A 179 -38.21 -4.92 -4.34
C LYS A 179 -38.55 -6.30 -3.77
N TRP A 180 -37.62 -6.89 -3.03
CA TRP A 180 -37.90 -8.13 -2.27
C TRP A 180 -38.06 -7.79 -0.79
N LYS A 181 -38.01 -8.79 0.10
CA LYS A 181 -38.03 -8.56 1.55
C LYS A 181 -36.69 -7.97 2.02
N THR A 182 -36.60 -7.54 3.26
CA THR A 182 -35.40 -6.90 3.83
C THR A 182 -34.13 -7.76 3.75
N VAL A 183 -34.21 -9.01 4.22
CA VAL A 183 -33.16 -10.04 4.10
C VAL A 183 -33.85 -11.36 3.79
N GLY A 184 -33.25 -12.20 2.95
CA GLY A 184 -33.80 -13.53 2.69
C GLY A 184 -32.97 -14.37 1.76
N LYS A 185 -33.51 -15.54 1.41
CA LYS A 185 -32.92 -16.43 0.40
C LYS A 185 -33.47 -16.11 -0.98
N PHE A 186 -32.75 -16.46 -2.03
CA PHE A 186 -33.25 -16.34 -3.40
C PHE A 186 -34.50 -17.18 -3.68
N THR A 187 -34.78 -18.19 -2.87
CA THR A 187 -36.01 -18.99 -2.94
C THR A 187 -37.25 -18.19 -2.53
N ASP A 188 -37.07 -17.11 -1.76
CA ASP A 188 -38.17 -16.31 -1.20
C ASP A 188 -38.60 -15.17 -2.14
N ARG A 189 -38.21 -15.24 -3.41
CA ARG A 189 -38.54 -14.22 -4.42
C ARG A 189 -40.06 -14.08 -4.54
N PRO A 190 -40.61 -12.86 -4.44
CA PRO A 190 -42.02 -12.67 -4.73
C PRO A 190 -42.27 -13.06 -6.20
N GLU A 191 -43.12 -14.05 -6.42
CA GLU A 191 -43.54 -14.44 -7.77
C GLU A 191 -44.04 -13.18 -8.50
N LYS A 192 -43.52 -12.95 -9.71
CA LYS A 192 -44.12 -11.96 -10.61
C LYS A 192 -45.56 -12.38 -10.78
N LYS A 193 -46.51 -11.59 -10.27
CA LYS A 193 -47.90 -11.65 -10.73
C LYS A 193 -47.87 -11.34 -12.23
N THR A 194 -47.76 -12.38 -13.05
CA THR A 194 -48.01 -12.30 -14.48
C THR A 194 -49.40 -11.71 -14.60
N GLN A 195 -49.45 -10.46 -15.06
CA GLN A 195 -50.71 -9.82 -15.43
C GLN A 195 -51.36 -10.76 -16.44
N GLN A 196 -52.35 -11.53 -15.98
CA GLN A 196 -53.39 -12.05 -16.86
C GLN A 196 -54.02 -10.82 -17.47
N ILE A 197 -53.50 -10.42 -18.62
CA ILE A 197 -54.20 -9.53 -19.54
C ILE A 197 -55.53 -10.23 -19.74
N ARG A 198 -56.57 -9.65 -19.14
CA ARG A 198 -57.97 -9.95 -19.45
C ARG A 198 -58.10 -9.82 -20.97
N LYS A 199 -57.98 -10.93 -21.70
CA LYS A 199 -58.65 -11.08 -22.98
C LYS A 199 -60.11 -11.35 -22.64
N LYS A 200 -60.89 -10.27 -22.58
CA LYS A 200 -62.31 -10.32 -22.93
C LYS A 200 -62.42 -9.83 -24.37
#